data_AF-A0A4Q3LRZ0-F1
#
_entry.id   AF-A0A4Q3LRZ0-F1
#
_cell.length_a   1.000
_cell.length_b   1.000
_cell.length_c   1.000
_cell.angle_alpha   90.00
_cell.angle_beta   90.00
_cell.angle_gamma   90.00
#
_symmetry.space_group_name_H-M   'P 1'
#
loop_
_entity.id
_entity.type
_entity.pdbx_description
1 polymer ?
#
loop_
_entity_poly.entity_id
_entity_poly.type
_entity_poly.pdbx_seq_one_letter_code
_entity_poly.pdbx_strand_id
1 'polypeptide(L)'
;LAPGMEGELEEVVRILAQNRWPWRMHATYDETIDRALNVFEKINEDTPLAGLNWFFDHAETISEKSIDRIAALGGGVAVQHRMAYQGEYFVERYGAAAAEATPPVKRMLDKGVQVSAGTDATRVASYNPWVSLSWLVTGKTVGGLQLTPQRNCLSRDQALRMWTENVTWFSNEQGKKGRIQVGQLADVIVPDRDFFACPESDIADTTALLTVVGGKVVYGAGDFADFDESAPPLAMPDWSPVRTFRGYGAWGVQEGAPLQSVMRNAAASCGCASSCNMHGHAHATAWSSKLPVSDLKGFWGALGCACWAV
;
A
#
# COMPACT_ATOMS: atom_id res chain seq x y z
N LEU A 1 -5.17 -8.02 24.38
CA LEU A 1 -5.59 -6.65 24.76
C LEU A 1 -5.87 -6.62 26.26
N ALA A 2 -5.43 -5.58 26.96
CA ALA A 2 -5.56 -5.49 28.41
C ALA A 2 -7.04 -5.44 28.86
N PRO A 3 -7.37 -5.99 30.04
CA PRO A 3 -8.66 -5.72 30.69
C PRO A 3 -8.80 -4.23 31.00
N GLY A 4 -9.96 -3.62 30.72
CA GLY A 4 -10.24 -2.21 31.02
C GLY A 4 -10.09 -1.22 29.86
N MET A 5 -9.52 -1.66 28.72
CA MET A 5 -9.34 -0.82 27.53
C MET A 5 -10.63 -0.13 27.06
N GLU A 6 -11.77 -0.83 27.11
CA GLU A 6 -13.06 -0.28 26.68
C GLU A 6 -13.51 0.91 27.52
N GLY A 7 -13.23 0.89 28.83
CA GLY A 7 -13.60 1.98 29.73
C GLY A 7 -12.80 3.25 29.40
N GLU A 8 -11.48 3.11 29.28
CA GLU A 8 -10.60 4.22 28.89
C GLU A 8 -10.93 4.73 27.47
N LEU A 9 -11.20 3.82 26.53
CA LEU A 9 -11.60 4.17 25.17
C LEU A 9 -12.94 4.92 25.17
N GLU A 10 -13.91 4.49 25.99
CA GLU A 10 -15.21 5.14 26.09
C GLU A 10 -15.06 6.58 26.59
N GLU A 11 -14.26 6.83 27.62
CA GLU A 11 -14.01 8.19 28.14
C GLU A 11 -13.45 9.11 27.04
N VAL A 12 -12.46 8.64 26.28
CA VAL A 12 -11.85 9.42 25.19
C VAL A 12 -12.84 9.66 24.05
N VAL A 13 -13.51 8.60 23.57
CA VAL A 13 -14.42 8.69 22.41
C VAL A 13 -15.65 9.52 22.74
N ARG A 14 -16.13 9.51 23.99
CA ARG A 14 -17.23 10.40 24.41
C ARG A 14 -16.85 11.87 24.28
N ILE A 15 -15.64 12.25 24.71
CA ILE A 15 -15.15 13.63 24.56
C ILE A 15 -15.11 14.00 23.06
N LEU A 16 -14.58 13.12 22.21
CA LEU A 16 -14.49 13.35 20.76
C LEU A 16 -15.89 13.50 20.13
N ALA A 17 -16.81 12.60 20.45
CA ALA A 17 -18.17 12.60 19.92
C ALA A 17 -18.96 13.84 20.35
N GLN A 18 -18.91 14.21 21.64
CA GLN A 18 -19.57 15.39 22.19
C GLN A 18 -19.07 16.70 21.55
N ASN A 19 -17.77 16.79 21.27
CA ASN A 19 -17.17 17.95 20.60
C ASN A 19 -17.25 17.88 19.07
N ARG A 20 -17.84 16.82 18.52
CA ARG A 20 -17.92 16.58 17.08
C ARG A 20 -16.55 16.58 16.40
N TRP A 21 -15.53 16.07 17.08
CA TRP A 21 -14.17 15.93 16.54
C TRP A 21 -14.02 14.58 15.85
N PRO A 22 -13.71 14.53 14.55
CA PRO A 22 -13.37 13.28 13.86
C PRO A 22 -12.15 12.63 14.49
N TRP A 23 -12.09 11.29 14.43
CA TRP A 23 -10.95 10.54 14.95
C TRP A 23 -10.56 9.37 14.07
N ARG A 24 -9.32 8.96 14.24
CA ARG A 24 -8.66 7.86 13.54
C ARG A 24 -8.15 6.89 14.59
N MET A 25 -8.45 5.60 14.44
CA MET A 25 -7.98 4.57 15.37
C MET A 25 -7.19 3.48 14.64
N HIS A 26 -5.95 3.26 15.07
CA HIS A 26 -5.13 2.17 14.55
C HIS A 26 -5.72 0.81 14.97
N ALA A 27 -6.11 -0.03 14.00
CA ALA A 27 -6.63 -1.37 14.29
C ALA A 27 -6.36 -2.35 13.13
N THR A 28 -5.21 -3.02 13.20
CA THR A 28 -4.80 -4.09 12.25
C THR A 28 -5.75 -5.29 12.27
N TYR A 29 -6.25 -5.66 13.46
CA TYR A 29 -6.93 -6.94 13.70
C TYR A 29 -8.38 -6.77 14.15
N ASP A 30 -9.24 -7.69 13.72
CA ASP A 30 -10.67 -7.68 14.04
C ASP A 30 -10.96 -7.74 15.54
N GLU A 31 -10.13 -8.41 16.33
CA GLU A 31 -10.27 -8.48 17.78
C GLU A 31 -10.17 -7.11 18.46
N THR A 32 -9.49 -6.16 17.81
CA THR A 32 -9.45 -4.75 18.26
C THR A 32 -10.63 -3.96 17.70
N ILE A 33 -10.96 -4.18 16.42
CA ILE A 33 -12.08 -3.51 15.74
C ILE A 33 -13.41 -3.84 16.42
N ASP A 34 -13.71 -5.13 16.65
CA ASP A 34 -14.97 -5.60 17.24
C ASP A 34 -15.18 -5.03 18.65
N ARG A 35 -14.12 -4.98 19.46
CA ARG A 35 -14.17 -4.41 20.82
C ARG A 35 -14.37 -2.89 20.79
N ALA A 36 -13.68 -2.18 19.91
CA ALA A 36 -13.87 -0.74 19.77
C ALA A 36 -15.26 -0.39 19.22
N LEU A 37 -15.79 -1.18 18.29
CA LEU A 37 -17.16 -1.03 17.81
C LEU A 37 -18.20 -1.20 18.92
N ASN A 38 -17.99 -2.09 19.91
CA ASN A 38 -18.89 -2.18 21.06
C ASN A 38 -18.97 -0.84 21.82
N VAL A 39 -17.83 -0.15 21.97
CA VAL A 39 -17.76 1.17 22.60
C VAL A 39 -18.45 2.22 21.71
N PHE A 40 -18.17 2.21 20.41
CA PHE A 40 -18.74 3.20 19.48
C PHE A 40 -20.26 3.07 19.38
N GLU A 41 -20.79 1.84 19.33
CA GLU A 41 -22.23 1.57 19.33
C GLU A 41 -22.89 2.05 20.62
N LYS A 42 -22.31 1.75 21.78
CA LYS A 42 -22.79 2.24 23.08
C LYS A 42 -22.85 3.76 23.13
N ILE A 43 -21.81 4.44 22.65
CA ILE A 43 -21.79 5.92 22.61
C ILE A 43 -22.83 6.43 21.61
N ASN A 44 -23.03 5.77 20.48
CA ASN A 44 -23.99 6.18 19.46
C ASN A 44 -25.45 6.14 19.95
N GLU A 45 -25.77 5.36 20.99
CA GLU A 45 -27.12 5.32 21.61
C GLU A 45 -27.52 6.65 22.25
N ASP A 46 -26.58 7.36 22.89
CA ASP A 46 -26.84 8.61 23.60
C ASP A 46 -26.19 9.85 22.95
N THR A 47 -25.16 9.64 22.13
CA THR A 47 -24.36 10.67 21.45
C THR A 47 -24.18 10.27 19.98
N PRO A 48 -25.13 10.62 19.09
CA PRO A 48 -25.12 10.14 17.71
C PRO A 48 -23.82 10.46 16.95
N LEU A 49 -23.22 9.43 16.35
CA LEU A 49 -21.97 9.54 15.58
C LEU A 49 -22.21 9.96 14.12
N ALA A 50 -23.48 9.99 13.68
CA ALA A 50 -23.84 10.38 12.32
C ALA A 50 -23.24 11.75 11.93
N GLY A 51 -22.61 11.80 10.76
CA GLY A 51 -21.91 12.99 10.26
C GLY A 51 -20.55 13.28 10.93
N LEU A 52 -20.00 12.34 11.72
CA LEU A 52 -18.59 12.36 12.12
C LEU A 52 -17.79 11.41 11.25
N ASN A 53 -16.69 11.90 10.70
CA ASN A 53 -15.83 11.12 9.84
C ASN A 53 -14.79 10.37 10.68
N TRP A 54 -15.25 9.36 11.41
CA TRP A 54 -14.38 8.49 12.21
C TRP A 54 -14.01 7.23 11.43
N PHE A 55 -12.80 6.70 11.65
CA PHE A 55 -12.33 5.54 10.89
C PHE A 55 -11.25 4.72 11.57
N PHE A 56 -11.11 3.47 11.11
CA PHE A 56 -10.00 2.59 11.45
C PHE A 56 -8.88 2.65 10.40
N ASP A 57 -7.65 2.39 10.82
CA ASP A 57 -6.54 2.12 9.91
C ASP A 57 -6.25 0.65 9.75
N HIS A 58 -5.71 0.33 8.58
CA HIS A 58 -5.22 -0.97 8.17
C HIS A 58 -6.34 -1.99 7.96
N ALA A 59 -6.93 -2.48 9.05
CA ALA A 59 -8.02 -3.46 9.04
C ALA A 59 -7.70 -4.74 8.23
N GLU A 60 -6.46 -5.24 8.29
CA GLU A 60 -6.01 -6.42 7.54
C GLU A 60 -6.94 -7.61 7.74
N THR A 61 -7.26 -7.98 8.99
CA THR A 61 -8.05 -9.19 9.27
C THR A 61 -9.51 -8.89 9.62
N ILE A 62 -10.04 -7.72 9.23
CA ILE A 62 -11.41 -7.31 9.55
C ILE A 62 -12.45 -8.35 9.13
N SER A 63 -13.41 -8.65 10.02
CA SER A 63 -14.48 -9.60 9.74
C SER A 63 -15.64 -8.96 8.97
N GLU A 64 -16.44 -9.79 8.28
CA GLU A 64 -17.66 -9.33 7.61
C GLU A 64 -18.63 -8.65 8.59
N LYS A 65 -18.73 -9.17 9.82
CA LYS A 65 -19.54 -8.58 10.89
C LYS A 65 -19.07 -7.15 11.20
N SER A 66 -17.76 -6.93 11.35
CA SER A 66 -17.21 -5.61 11.63
C SER A 66 -17.39 -4.64 10.46
N ILE A 67 -17.26 -5.11 9.21
CA ILE A 67 -17.57 -4.31 8.01
C ILE A 67 -19.02 -3.82 8.04
N ASP A 68 -19.97 -4.72 8.33
CA ASP A 68 -21.39 -4.38 8.39
C ASP A 68 -21.71 -3.36 9.50
N ARG A 69 -21.06 -3.51 10.67
CA ARG A 69 -21.19 -2.56 11.80
C ARG A 69 -20.62 -1.19 11.48
N ILE A 70 -19.44 -1.11 10.85
CA ILE A 70 -18.85 0.16 10.42
C ILE A 70 -19.76 0.86 9.41
N ALA A 71 -20.28 0.13 8.42
CA ALA A 71 -21.21 0.69 7.44
C ALA A 71 -22.48 1.23 8.10
N ALA A 72 -23.08 0.47 9.03
CA ALA A 72 -24.29 0.88 9.74
C ALA A 72 -24.12 2.15 10.57
N LEU A 73 -22.93 2.36 11.15
CA LEU A 73 -22.60 3.55 11.94
C LEU A 73 -22.07 4.72 11.09
N GLY A 74 -21.89 4.54 9.78
CA GLY A 74 -21.36 5.57 8.87
C GLY A 74 -19.85 5.84 9.04
N GLY A 75 -19.10 4.88 9.57
CA GLY A 75 -17.64 4.99 9.73
C GLY A 75 -16.86 4.62 8.48
N GLY A 76 -15.54 4.71 8.58
CA GLY A 76 -14.63 4.40 7.49
C GLY A 76 -13.45 3.49 7.84
N VAL A 77 -12.71 3.11 6.80
CA VAL A 77 -11.45 2.37 6.88
C VAL A 77 -10.44 3.00 5.91
N ALA A 78 -9.29 3.42 6.42
CA ALA A 78 -8.14 3.82 5.62
C ALA A 78 -7.19 2.63 5.49
N VAL A 79 -7.06 2.09 4.27
CA VAL A 79 -6.26 0.90 3.99
C VAL A 79 -4.86 1.29 3.52
N GLN A 80 -3.83 0.72 4.14
CA GLN A 80 -2.46 0.93 3.70
C GLN A 80 -1.89 -0.33 3.04
N HIS A 81 -1.08 -0.14 2.00
CA HIS A 81 -0.56 -1.21 1.14
C HIS A 81 0.57 -2.04 1.79
N ARG A 82 0.51 -2.24 3.11
CA ARG A 82 1.42 -3.11 3.88
C ARG A 82 1.51 -4.50 3.27
N MET A 83 0.36 -5.05 2.86
CA MET A 83 0.27 -6.39 2.28
C MET A 83 1.02 -6.50 0.95
N ALA A 84 1.28 -5.39 0.24
CA ALA A 84 2.16 -5.41 -0.91
C ALA A 84 3.59 -5.83 -0.54
N TYR A 85 4.06 -5.54 0.68
CA TYR A 85 5.41 -5.82 1.14
C TYR A 85 5.51 -7.03 2.07
N GLN A 86 4.46 -7.31 2.84
CA GLN A 86 4.48 -8.34 3.88
C GLN A 86 3.58 -9.54 3.56
N GLY A 87 3.06 -9.61 2.33
CA GLY A 87 2.16 -10.66 1.89
C GLY A 87 2.72 -12.06 2.05
N GLU A 88 3.97 -12.26 1.66
CA GLU A 88 4.68 -13.54 1.77
C GLU A 88 4.72 -14.02 3.22
N TYR A 89 5.14 -13.14 4.13
CA TYR A 89 5.20 -13.44 5.57
C TYR A 89 3.82 -13.72 6.15
N PHE A 90 2.79 -12.99 5.70
CA PHE A 90 1.43 -13.22 6.13
C PHE A 90 0.92 -14.59 5.68
N VAL A 91 1.19 -14.98 4.43
CA VAL A 91 0.84 -16.30 3.89
C VAL A 91 1.57 -17.41 4.64
N GLU A 92 2.86 -17.23 4.94
CA GLU A 92 3.63 -18.20 5.75
C GLU A 92 3.00 -18.41 7.13
N ARG A 93 2.57 -17.33 7.77
CA ARG A 93 2.05 -17.37 9.15
C ARG A 93 0.60 -17.82 9.26
N TYR A 94 -0.27 -17.40 8.33
CA TYR A 94 -1.73 -17.56 8.44
C TYR A 94 -2.33 -18.39 7.30
N GLY A 95 -1.55 -18.72 6.27
CA GLY A 95 -1.99 -19.47 5.10
C GLY A 95 -2.57 -18.61 3.98
N ALA A 96 -2.57 -19.16 2.76
CA ALA A 96 -3.03 -18.47 1.56
C ALA A 96 -4.51 -18.05 1.63
N ALA A 97 -5.37 -18.92 2.17
CA ALA A 97 -6.81 -18.64 2.29
C ALA A 97 -7.09 -17.41 3.18
N ALA A 98 -6.33 -17.24 4.27
CA ALA A 98 -6.46 -16.06 5.13
C ALA A 98 -5.96 -14.79 4.42
N ALA A 99 -4.87 -14.91 3.64
CA ALA A 99 -4.32 -13.79 2.88
C ALA A 99 -5.25 -13.30 1.78
N GLU A 100 -5.98 -14.20 1.09
CA GLU A 100 -6.98 -13.82 0.08
C GLU A 100 -8.11 -12.95 0.63
N ALA A 101 -8.39 -13.05 1.94
CA ALA A 101 -9.42 -12.29 2.62
C ALA A 101 -8.93 -10.95 3.19
N THR A 102 -7.66 -10.56 3.00
CA THR A 102 -6.96 -9.58 3.84
C THR A 102 -6.20 -8.49 3.04
N PRO A 103 -6.49 -7.19 3.25
CA PRO A 103 -7.79 -6.62 3.64
C PRO A 103 -8.81 -6.74 2.49
N PRO A 104 -10.10 -6.94 2.76
CA PRO A 104 -11.12 -7.17 1.73
C PRO A 104 -11.63 -5.84 1.13
N VAL A 105 -10.75 -5.06 0.50
CA VAL A 105 -11.00 -3.67 0.05
C VAL A 105 -12.24 -3.55 -0.83
N LYS A 106 -12.34 -4.39 -1.87
CA LYS A 106 -13.51 -4.37 -2.77
C LYS A 106 -14.82 -4.62 -2.02
N ARG A 107 -14.83 -5.55 -1.06
CA ARG A 107 -16.02 -5.87 -0.27
C ARG A 107 -16.42 -4.71 0.64
N MET A 108 -15.46 -4.03 1.27
CA MET A 108 -15.75 -2.86 2.10
C MET A 108 -16.43 -1.76 1.29
N LEU A 109 -15.93 -1.49 0.07
CA LEU A 109 -16.56 -0.56 -0.87
C LEU A 109 -17.97 -1.01 -1.27
N ASP A 110 -18.14 -2.29 -1.64
CA ASP A 110 -19.44 -2.85 -2.05
C ASP A 110 -20.49 -2.81 -0.90
N LYS A 111 -20.03 -2.82 0.36
CA LYS A 111 -20.88 -2.71 1.56
C LYS A 111 -21.20 -1.26 1.97
N GLY A 112 -20.65 -0.27 1.27
CA GLY A 112 -20.90 1.14 1.54
C GLY A 112 -20.09 1.73 2.71
N VAL A 113 -19.05 1.02 3.17
CA VAL A 113 -18.08 1.60 4.10
C VAL A 113 -17.34 2.74 3.39
N GLN A 114 -17.05 3.82 4.11
CA GLN A 114 -16.17 4.85 3.57
C GLN A 114 -14.75 4.29 3.53
N VAL A 115 -14.18 4.03 2.35
CA VAL A 115 -12.84 3.45 2.23
C VAL A 115 -11.93 4.39 1.47
N SER A 116 -10.70 4.56 1.96
CA SER A 116 -9.61 5.24 1.24
C SER A 116 -8.31 4.44 1.33
N ALA A 117 -7.30 4.87 0.56
CA ALA A 117 -5.97 4.29 0.60
C ALA A 117 -4.96 5.25 1.25
N GLY A 118 -3.88 4.69 1.79
CA GLY A 118 -2.75 5.43 2.32
C GLY A 118 -1.44 4.63 2.30
N THR A 119 -0.34 5.26 2.69
CA THR A 119 0.96 4.58 2.74
C THR A 119 1.32 4.06 4.13
N ASP A 120 1.07 4.85 5.19
CA ASP A 120 1.72 4.67 6.50
C ASP A 120 3.25 4.49 6.36
N ALA A 121 3.82 5.20 5.39
CA ALA A 121 5.26 5.32 5.22
C ALA A 121 5.85 6.15 6.38
N THR A 122 7.08 5.92 6.84
CA THR A 122 8.18 5.09 6.34
C THR A 122 8.32 3.75 7.09
N ARG A 123 7.37 3.44 7.97
CA ARG A 123 7.45 2.29 8.89
C ARG A 123 6.83 1.02 8.33
N VAL A 124 5.75 1.16 7.55
CA VAL A 124 4.90 0.03 7.14
C VAL A 124 5.01 -0.27 5.65
N ALA A 125 5.13 0.77 4.82
CA ALA A 125 5.25 0.64 3.37
C ALA A 125 6.08 1.79 2.77
N SER A 126 6.21 1.81 1.45
CA SER A 126 6.83 2.92 0.71
C SER A 126 5.93 4.16 0.70
N TYR A 127 6.55 5.34 0.59
CA TYR A 127 5.81 6.59 0.34
C TYR A 127 5.29 6.70 -1.10
N ASN A 128 5.72 5.81 -2.01
CA ASN A 128 5.30 5.80 -3.41
C ASN A 128 3.84 5.32 -3.56
N PRO A 129 2.88 6.19 -3.95
CA PRO A 129 1.48 5.81 -4.11
C PRO A 129 1.25 4.82 -5.26
N TRP A 130 2.12 4.80 -6.26
CA TRP A 130 1.99 3.92 -7.42
C TRP A 130 2.16 2.44 -7.06
N VAL A 131 2.95 2.14 -6.03
CA VAL A 131 3.04 0.76 -5.49
C VAL A 131 1.69 0.34 -4.88
N SER A 132 1.04 1.26 -4.16
CA SER A 132 -0.30 1.01 -3.62
C SER A 132 -1.33 0.81 -4.72
N LEU A 133 -1.33 1.67 -5.75
CA LEU A 133 -2.23 1.54 -6.90
C LEU A 133 -2.00 0.22 -7.65
N SER A 134 -0.74 -0.16 -7.87
CA SER A 134 -0.39 -1.46 -8.45
C SER A 134 -0.93 -2.62 -7.62
N TRP A 135 -0.74 -2.58 -6.30
CA TRP A 135 -1.24 -3.62 -5.40
C TRP A 135 -2.78 -3.72 -5.41
N LEU A 136 -3.50 -2.58 -5.39
CA LEU A 136 -4.96 -2.56 -5.44
C LEU A 136 -5.53 -3.10 -6.76
N VAL A 137 -4.84 -2.85 -7.88
CA VAL A 137 -5.27 -3.27 -9.23
C VAL A 137 -4.91 -4.72 -9.51
N THR A 138 -3.72 -5.16 -9.11
CA THR A 138 -3.18 -6.48 -9.48
C THR A 138 -3.37 -7.54 -8.40
N GLY A 139 -3.56 -7.14 -7.14
CA GLY A 139 -3.61 -8.04 -6.00
C GLY A 139 -2.28 -8.72 -5.67
N LYS A 140 -1.16 -8.25 -6.25
CA LYS A 140 0.17 -8.86 -6.10
C LYS A 140 1.04 -8.12 -5.10
N THR A 141 1.90 -8.86 -4.41
CA THR A 141 3.01 -8.29 -3.64
C THR A 141 4.07 -7.71 -4.57
N VAL A 142 4.98 -6.92 -4.00
CA VAL A 142 6.20 -6.45 -4.69
C VAL A 142 7.11 -7.62 -5.10
N GLY A 143 7.03 -8.75 -4.39
CA GLY A 143 7.71 -10.01 -4.74
C GLY A 143 7.01 -10.83 -5.84
N GLY A 144 5.83 -10.40 -6.28
CA GLY A 144 5.06 -11.07 -7.34
C GLY A 144 4.10 -12.17 -6.86
N LEU A 145 3.99 -12.40 -5.54
CA LEU A 145 3.00 -13.32 -4.98
C LEU A 145 1.60 -12.77 -5.20
N GLN A 146 0.72 -13.59 -5.80
CA GLN A 146 -0.71 -13.27 -5.90
C GLN A 146 -1.39 -13.45 -4.54
N LEU A 147 -1.75 -12.35 -3.88
CA LEU A 147 -2.49 -12.37 -2.61
C LEU A 147 -3.99 -12.33 -2.83
N THR A 148 -4.45 -11.33 -3.58
CA THR A 148 -5.88 -11.07 -3.78
C THR A 148 -6.29 -11.64 -5.13
N PRO A 149 -7.28 -12.53 -5.21
CA PRO A 149 -7.75 -13.01 -6.51
C PRO A 149 -8.29 -11.87 -7.36
N GLN A 150 -8.08 -11.90 -8.68
CA GLN A 150 -8.42 -10.79 -9.59
C GLN A 150 -9.87 -10.28 -9.45
N ARG A 151 -10.83 -11.18 -9.18
CA ARG A 151 -12.25 -10.84 -8.94
C ARG A 151 -12.48 -9.90 -7.73
N ASN A 152 -11.53 -9.86 -6.81
CA ASN A 152 -11.55 -9.06 -5.58
C ASN A 152 -10.65 -7.81 -5.70
N CYS A 153 -9.90 -7.66 -6.80
CA CYS A 153 -9.10 -6.46 -7.07
C CYS A 153 -9.99 -5.30 -7.52
N LEU A 154 -9.46 -4.08 -7.42
CA LEU A 154 -10.15 -2.88 -7.89
C LEU A 154 -9.85 -2.63 -9.37
N SER A 155 -10.80 -2.02 -10.07
CA SER A 155 -10.48 -1.38 -11.35
C SER A 155 -9.51 -0.20 -11.14
N ARG A 156 -8.82 0.21 -12.21
CA ARG A 156 -7.91 1.38 -12.19
C ARG A 156 -8.62 2.65 -11.72
N ASP A 157 -9.83 2.91 -12.22
CA ASP A 157 -10.64 4.07 -11.79
C ASP A 157 -10.95 4.01 -10.29
N GLN A 158 -11.42 2.87 -9.79
CA GLN A 158 -11.69 2.69 -8.36
C GLN A 158 -10.44 2.89 -7.51
N ALA A 159 -9.31 2.30 -7.92
CA ALA A 159 -8.04 2.45 -7.21
C ALA A 159 -7.55 3.92 -7.21
N LEU A 160 -7.70 4.65 -8.31
CA LEU A 160 -7.33 6.06 -8.37
C LEU A 160 -8.23 6.94 -7.48
N ARG A 161 -9.54 6.68 -7.46
CA ARG A 161 -10.48 7.38 -6.56
C ARG A 161 -10.17 7.16 -5.09
N MET A 162 -9.67 5.99 -4.71
CA MET A 162 -9.21 5.70 -3.34
C MET A 162 -8.08 6.63 -2.88
N TRP A 163 -7.25 7.11 -3.82
CA TRP A 163 -6.10 7.98 -3.59
C TRP A 163 -6.39 9.47 -3.85
N THR A 164 -7.59 9.82 -4.34
CA THR A 164 -7.93 11.17 -4.76
C THR A 164 -9.26 11.62 -4.15
N GLU A 165 -10.38 11.20 -4.74
CA GLU A 165 -11.73 11.59 -4.33
C GLU A 165 -12.09 11.09 -2.92
N ASN A 166 -11.95 9.79 -2.66
CA ASN A 166 -12.46 9.17 -1.44
C ASN A 166 -11.69 9.62 -0.19
N VAL A 167 -10.40 9.93 -0.34
CA VAL A 167 -9.54 10.37 0.77
C VAL A 167 -10.05 11.68 1.40
N THR A 168 -10.79 12.49 0.64
CA THR A 168 -11.28 13.79 1.14
C THR A 168 -12.34 13.67 2.23
N TRP A 169 -13.04 12.54 2.33
CA TRP A 169 -13.93 12.27 3.47
C TRP A 169 -13.11 12.16 4.76
N PHE A 170 -11.96 11.49 4.72
CA PHE A 170 -11.08 11.26 5.87
C PHE A 170 -10.40 12.53 6.37
N SER A 171 -10.36 13.58 5.56
CA SER A 171 -9.81 14.90 5.92
C SER A 171 -10.87 16.01 6.07
N ASN A 172 -12.16 15.69 5.92
CA ASN A 172 -13.27 16.66 5.88
C ASN A 172 -13.12 17.75 4.80
N GLU A 173 -12.59 17.38 3.63
CA GLU A 173 -12.31 18.28 2.51
C GLU A 173 -13.12 17.91 1.25
N GLN A 174 -14.19 17.15 1.41
CA GLN A 174 -15.08 16.80 0.32
C GLN A 174 -15.56 18.06 -0.41
N GLY A 175 -15.51 18.04 -1.74
CA GLY A 175 -15.86 19.17 -2.58
C GLY A 175 -14.81 20.29 -2.63
N LYS A 176 -13.70 20.20 -1.88
CA LYS A 176 -12.58 21.15 -1.97
C LYS A 176 -11.45 20.67 -2.87
N LYS A 177 -11.19 19.36 -2.93
CA LYS A 177 -10.13 18.74 -3.73
C LYS A 177 -10.45 17.29 -4.10
N GLY A 178 -9.51 16.63 -4.75
CA GLY A 178 -9.58 15.21 -5.09
C GLY A 178 -10.19 14.92 -6.47
N ARG A 179 -10.71 15.93 -7.18
CA ARG A 179 -11.17 15.81 -8.57
C ARG A 179 -10.76 17.04 -9.39
N ILE A 180 -10.52 16.83 -10.67
CA ILE A 180 -10.36 17.94 -11.63
C ILE A 180 -11.75 18.46 -11.97
N GLN A 181 -12.20 19.47 -11.22
CA GLN A 181 -13.55 20.01 -11.31
C GLN A 181 -13.56 21.50 -10.94
N VAL A 182 -14.37 22.29 -11.63
CA VAL A 182 -14.59 23.72 -11.30
C VAL A 182 -15.00 23.86 -9.83
N GLY A 183 -14.33 24.78 -9.11
CA GLY A 183 -14.55 25.06 -7.70
C GLY A 183 -13.65 24.29 -6.73
N GLN A 184 -12.86 23.33 -7.20
CA GLN A 184 -11.86 22.64 -6.39
C GLN A 184 -10.46 23.25 -6.55
N LEU A 185 -9.56 22.92 -5.62
CA LEU A 185 -8.14 23.27 -5.70
C LEU A 185 -7.55 22.75 -7.01
N ALA A 186 -6.69 23.56 -7.63
CA ALA A 186 -5.90 23.17 -8.78
C ALA A 186 -4.70 22.31 -8.34
N ASP A 187 -5.00 21.15 -7.78
CA ASP A 187 -4.06 20.11 -7.38
C ASP A 187 -4.06 19.02 -8.46
N VAL A 188 -3.00 18.96 -9.28
CA VAL A 188 -2.93 18.08 -10.45
C VAL A 188 -1.53 17.51 -10.60
N ILE A 189 -1.45 16.24 -11.04
CA ILE A 189 -0.22 15.64 -11.51
C ILE A 189 -0.32 15.29 -13.00
N VAL A 190 0.80 15.34 -13.69
CA VAL A 190 0.96 14.73 -15.02
C VAL A 190 1.89 13.53 -14.85
N PRO A 191 1.40 12.29 -14.91
CA PRO A 191 2.25 11.11 -14.84
C PRO A 191 3.07 10.95 -16.13
N ASP A 192 4.20 10.26 -16.05
CA ASP A 192 5.08 9.95 -17.19
C ASP A 192 4.50 8.91 -18.16
N ARG A 193 3.37 8.30 -17.81
CA ARG A 193 2.63 7.33 -18.62
C ARG A 193 1.14 7.37 -18.30
N ASP A 194 0.34 6.88 -19.24
CA ASP A 194 -1.10 6.71 -19.03
C ASP A 194 -1.38 5.53 -18.10
N PHE A 195 -1.75 5.83 -16.85
CA PHE A 195 -2.15 4.85 -15.85
C PHE A 195 -3.30 3.94 -16.31
N PHE A 196 -4.20 4.44 -17.17
CA PHE A 196 -5.35 3.67 -17.66
C PHE A 196 -4.98 2.72 -18.81
N ALA A 197 -3.90 2.97 -19.55
CA ALA A 197 -3.51 2.18 -20.71
C ALA A 197 -2.21 1.38 -20.55
N CYS A 198 -1.32 1.74 -19.62
CA CYS A 198 -0.04 1.06 -19.45
C CYS A 198 -0.22 -0.42 -19.03
N PRO A 199 0.76 -1.30 -19.26
CA PRO A 199 0.77 -2.64 -18.67
C PRO A 199 0.70 -2.60 -17.12
N GLU A 200 0.06 -3.59 -16.50
CA GLU A 200 -0.03 -3.67 -15.04
C GLU A 200 1.33 -3.70 -14.33
N SER A 201 2.34 -4.33 -14.95
CA SER A 201 3.71 -4.36 -14.42
C SER A 201 4.33 -2.97 -14.28
N ASP A 202 3.86 -2.01 -15.09
CA ASP A 202 4.49 -0.71 -15.23
C ASP A 202 3.83 0.32 -14.31
N ILE A 203 2.72 -0.04 -13.63
CA ILE A 203 1.99 0.87 -12.74
C ILE A 203 2.92 1.36 -11.62
N ALA A 204 3.59 0.45 -10.89
CA ALA A 204 4.40 0.78 -9.72
C ALA A 204 5.59 1.70 -10.02
N ASP A 205 6.03 1.71 -11.27
CA ASP A 205 7.18 2.47 -11.77
C ASP A 205 6.79 3.85 -12.30
N THR A 206 5.50 4.22 -12.25
CA THR A 206 5.02 5.51 -12.73
C THR A 206 5.68 6.64 -11.93
N THR A 207 6.07 7.69 -12.64
CA THR A 207 6.63 8.91 -12.02
C THR A 207 5.82 10.13 -12.45
N ALA A 208 6.02 11.27 -11.78
CA ALA A 208 5.40 12.53 -12.21
C ALA A 208 6.36 13.29 -13.14
N LEU A 209 5.80 13.91 -14.18
CA LEU A 209 6.46 14.92 -15.01
C LEU A 209 6.13 16.34 -14.54
N LEU A 210 4.95 16.54 -13.94
CA LEU A 210 4.50 17.82 -13.39
C LEU A 210 3.70 17.56 -12.11
N THR A 211 3.91 18.39 -11.09
CA THR A 211 3.00 18.49 -9.93
C THR A 211 2.61 19.94 -9.71
N VAL A 212 1.31 20.18 -9.62
CA VAL A 212 0.72 21.48 -9.32
C VAL A 212 -0.04 21.37 -8.00
N VAL A 213 0.15 22.32 -7.09
CA VAL A 213 -0.56 22.40 -5.81
C VAL A 213 -1.13 23.82 -5.66
N GLY A 214 -2.44 23.93 -5.50
CA GLY A 214 -3.15 25.20 -5.39
C GLY A 214 -2.91 26.13 -6.58
N GLY A 215 -2.68 25.57 -7.77
CA GLY A 215 -2.39 26.32 -9.00
C GLY A 215 -0.93 26.76 -9.16
N LYS A 216 -0.02 26.36 -8.26
CA LYS A 216 1.42 26.61 -8.36
C LYS A 216 2.14 25.35 -8.78
N VAL A 217 3.05 25.45 -9.76
CA VAL A 217 3.96 24.34 -10.08
C VAL A 217 4.92 24.17 -8.91
N VAL A 218 4.97 22.96 -8.35
CA VAL A 218 5.85 22.59 -7.23
C VAL A 218 6.89 21.53 -7.60
N TYR A 219 6.81 21.02 -8.82
CA TYR A 219 7.75 20.06 -9.39
C TYR A 219 7.56 20.00 -10.91
N GLY A 220 8.66 19.97 -11.65
CA GLY A 220 8.68 19.82 -13.10
C GLY A 220 9.86 18.96 -13.57
N ALA A 221 9.62 18.10 -14.55
CA ALA A 221 10.63 17.24 -15.16
C ALA A 221 10.37 17.09 -16.66
N GLY A 222 11.40 16.68 -17.42
CA GLY A 222 11.32 16.58 -18.88
C GLY A 222 10.91 17.91 -19.51
N ASP A 223 9.87 17.89 -20.33
CA ASP A 223 9.32 19.09 -21.00
C ASP A 223 8.77 20.15 -20.03
N PHE A 224 8.56 19.80 -18.76
CA PHE A 224 8.11 20.74 -17.72
C PHE A 224 9.23 21.28 -16.82
N ALA A 225 10.50 20.91 -17.07
CA ALA A 225 11.62 21.27 -16.19
C ALA A 225 11.78 22.79 -16.01
N ASP A 226 11.53 23.57 -17.06
CA ASP A 226 11.65 25.04 -17.01
C ASP A 226 10.59 25.71 -16.10
N PHE A 227 9.54 24.97 -15.71
CA PHE A 227 8.50 25.45 -14.80
C PHE A 227 8.77 25.09 -13.33
N ASP A 228 9.82 24.32 -13.02
CA ASP A 228 10.15 23.97 -11.63
C ASP A 228 10.88 25.11 -10.92
N GLU A 229 10.12 26.01 -10.31
CA GLU A 229 10.66 27.11 -9.49
C GLU A 229 11.04 26.67 -8.06
N SER A 230 10.94 25.38 -7.77
CA SER A 230 10.83 24.82 -6.42
C SER A 230 11.70 23.59 -6.21
N ALA A 231 12.86 23.56 -6.86
CA ALA A 231 13.84 22.50 -6.70
C ALA A 231 14.07 22.22 -5.20
N PRO A 232 13.90 20.95 -4.74
CA PRO A 232 14.04 20.63 -3.33
C PRO A 232 15.45 21.00 -2.85
N PRO A 233 15.59 21.43 -1.59
CA PRO A 233 16.91 21.70 -1.03
C PRO A 233 17.79 20.46 -1.15
N LEU A 234 19.08 20.67 -1.41
CA LEU A 234 20.03 19.57 -1.53
C LEU A 234 19.97 18.68 -0.27
N ALA A 235 20.05 17.37 -0.48
CA ALA A 235 20.02 16.41 0.61
C ALA A 235 21.11 16.76 1.64
N MET A 236 20.72 16.82 2.91
CA MET A 236 21.60 17.08 4.04
C MET A 236 21.90 15.77 4.78
N PRO A 237 23.10 15.61 5.37
CA PRO A 237 24.24 16.54 5.32
C PRO A 237 24.98 16.57 3.96
N ASP A 238 25.90 17.51 3.76
CA ASP A 238 26.64 17.71 2.50
C ASP A 238 27.43 16.49 2.01
N TRP A 239 27.77 15.55 2.91
CA TRP A 239 28.42 14.29 2.55
C TRP A 239 27.43 13.17 2.19
N SER A 240 26.12 13.42 2.25
CA SER A 240 25.10 12.41 1.98
C SER A 240 25.29 11.81 0.59
N PRO A 241 25.37 10.46 0.48
CA PRO A 241 25.45 9.78 -0.81
C PRO A 241 24.31 10.18 -1.75
N VAL A 242 23.14 10.58 -1.23
CA VAL A 242 22.00 11.06 -2.01
C VAL A 242 22.34 12.33 -2.80
N ARG A 243 23.33 13.13 -2.39
CA ARG A 243 23.76 14.29 -3.20
C ARG A 243 24.51 13.89 -4.46
N THR A 244 25.29 12.81 -4.38
CA THR A 244 26.12 12.31 -5.50
C THR A 244 25.34 11.34 -6.36
N PHE A 245 24.65 10.40 -5.72
CA PHE A 245 23.99 9.26 -6.35
C PHE A 245 22.47 9.45 -6.48
N ARG A 246 21.94 10.60 -6.01
CA ARG A 246 20.51 10.92 -5.99
C ARG A 246 19.69 9.92 -5.15
N GLY A 247 18.37 10.04 -5.17
CA GLY A 247 17.45 9.19 -4.41
C GLY A 247 17.26 7.80 -5.03
N TYR A 248 16.46 6.97 -4.36
CA TYR A 248 16.09 5.64 -4.85
C TYR A 248 15.56 5.71 -6.29
N GLY A 249 16.23 5.01 -7.20
CA GLY A 249 15.85 4.91 -8.62
C GLY A 249 16.39 5.97 -9.56
N ALA A 250 17.24 6.88 -9.07
CA ALA A 250 17.84 7.90 -9.91
C ALA A 250 18.79 7.37 -11.00
N TRP A 251 19.28 6.13 -10.87
CA TRP A 251 20.07 5.44 -11.91
C TRP A 251 19.26 5.25 -13.20
N GLY A 252 17.96 4.95 -13.10
CA GLY A 252 17.10 4.76 -14.27
C GLY A 252 16.69 6.07 -14.95
N VAL A 253 16.71 7.17 -14.19
CA VAL A 253 16.41 8.52 -14.70
C VAL A 253 17.49 9.02 -15.68
N GLN A 254 18.75 8.60 -15.51
CA GLN A 254 19.82 8.96 -16.45
C GLN A 254 19.70 8.25 -17.80
N GLU A 255 19.05 7.08 -17.85
CA GLU A 255 18.91 6.27 -19.07
C GLU A 255 17.50 6.34 -19.68
N GLY A 256 16.58 7.13 -19.10
CA GLY A 256 15.19 7.23 -19.56
C GLY A 256 14.39 5.93 -19.41
N ALA A 257 14.85 5.02 -18.57
CA ALA A 257 14.35 3.65 -18.49
C ALA A 257 13.65 3.41 -17.11
N PRO A 258 12.41 2.88 -17.08
CA PRO A 258 11.73 2.53 -15.83
C PRO A 258 12.60 1.61 -14.96
N LEU A 259 12.53 1.74 -13.63
CA LEU A 259 13.39 0.99 -12.70
C LEU A 259 13.32 -0.53 -12.92
N GLN A 260 12.13 -1.07 -13.20
CA GLN A 260 11.98 -2.49 -13.54
C GLN A 260 12.56 -2.85 -14.91
N SER A 261 12.59 -1.92 -15.88
CA SER A 261 13.29 -2.16 -17.15
C SER A 261 14.80 -2.18 -16.95
N VAL A 262 15.35 -1.31 -16.10
CA VAL A 262 16.77 -1.33 -15.74
C VAL A 262 17.10 -2.57 -14.91
N MET A 263 16.24 -2.97 -13.97
CA MET A 263 16.39 -4.22 -13.21
C MET A 263 16.21 -5.47 -14.09
N ARG A 264 15.28 -5.47 -15.05
CA ARG A 264 15.13 -6.55 -16.05
C ARG A 264 16.33 -6.60 -16.98
N ASN A 265 16.83 -5.46 -17.44
CA ASN A 265 18.01 -5.37 -18.28
C ASN A 265 19.27 -5.78 -17.52
N ALA A 266 19.39 -5.41 -16.24
CA ALA A 266 20.44 -5.87 -15.36
C ALA A 266 20.34 -7.39 -15.13
N ALA A 267 19.14 -7.91 -14.84
CA ALA A 267 18.89 -9.36 -14.72
C ALA A 267 19.14 -10.11 -16.04
N ALA A 268 18.83 -9.50 -17.19
CA ALA A 268 19.15 -10.04 -18.51
C ALA A 268 20.66 -9.97 -18.81
N SER A 269 21.35 -8.93 -18.32
CA SER A 269 22.81 -8.76 -18.43
C SER A 269 23.59 -9.72 -17.54
N CYS A 270 22.95 -10.30 -16.52
CA CYS A 270 23.48 -11.44 -15.74
C CYS A 270 23.54 -12.76 -16.53
N GLY A 271 23.25 -12.77 -17.84
CA GLY A 271 23.39 -13.95 -18.70
C GLY A 271 22.22 -14.94 -18.62
N CYS A 272 21.09 -14.56 -18.04
CA CYS A 272 19.90 -15.42 -17.91
C CYS A 272 19.05 -15.51 -19.20
N ALA A 273 19.52 -14.95 -20.32
CA ALA A 273 18.78 -14.85 -21.58
C ALA A 273 18.84 -16.11 -22.47
N SER A 274 19.61 -17.14 -22.12
CA SER A 274 19.68 -18.38 -22.89
C SER A 274 18.92 -19.52 -22.18
N SER A 275 17.77 -19.89 -22.74
CA SER A 275 17.05 -21.12 -22.41
C SER A 275 17.90 -22.33 -22.79
N CYS A 276 18.70 -22.83 -21.84
CA CYS A 276 19.39 -24.10 -21.99
C CYS A 276 18.36 -25.21 -21.72
N ASN A 277 17.86 -25.83 -22.79
CA ASN A 277 16.75 -26.81 -22.79
C ASN A 277 17.07 -28.15 -22.08
N MET A 278 18.09 -28.19 -21.22
CA MET A 278 18.52 -29.39 -20.49
C MET A 278 18.26 -29.29 -18.99
N HIS A 279 18.23 -28.09 -18.39
CA HIS A 279 17.85 -27.91 -16.98
C HIS A 279 17.07 -26.59 -16.82
N GLY A 280 15.80 -26.68 -16.44
CA GLY A 280 15.00 -25.51 -16.05
C GLY A 280 15.46 -24.98 -14.69
N HIS A 281 15.85 -23.71 -14.61
CA HIS A 281 16.13 -23.05 -13.34
C HIS A 281 14.83 -22.52 -12.73
N ALA A 282 14.11 -23.41 -12.05
CA ALA A 282 12.92 -23.05 -11.28
C ALA A 282 13.33 -22.67 -9.84
N HIS A 283 13.63 -21.39 -9.63
CA HIS A 283 13.95 -20.86 -8.29
C HIS A 283 12.78 -21.02 -7.31
N ALA A 284 11.55 -21.01 -7.81
CA ALA A 284 10.35 -21.34 -7.03
C ALA A 284 10.41 -22.78 -6.48
N THR A 285 10.92 -23.74 -7.25
CA THR A 285 11.06 -25.14 -6.82
C THR A 285 12.25 -25.33 -5.89
N ALA A 286 13.33 -24.57 -6.04
CA ALA A 286 14.45 -24.58 -5.09
C ALA A 286 14.06 -23.99 -3.74
N TRP A 287 13.32 -22.87 -3.73
CA TRP A 287 12.77 -22.24 -2.52
C TRP A 287 11.65 -23.07 -1.87
N SER A 288 10.85 -23.80 -2.65
CA SER A 288 9.83 -24.70 -2.13
C SER A 288 10.31 -26.14 -1.90
N SER A 289 11.59 -26.44 -2.19
CA SER A 289 12.13 -27.78 -2.01
C SER A 289 12.40 -28.03 -0.54
N LYS A 290 11.97 -29.20 -0.04
CA LYS A 290 12.31 -29.68 1.31
C LYS A 290 13.75 -30.21 1.37
N LEU A 291 14.70 -29.47 0.82
CA LEU A 291 16.11 -29.81 0.99
C LEU A 291 16.54 -29.38 2.40
N PRO A 292 17.25 -30.22 3.17
CA PRO A 292 17.60 -29.94 4.56
C PRO A 292 18.77 -28.95 4.62
N VAL A 293 18.58 -27.74 4.09
CA VAL A 293 19.61 -26.68 4.02
C VAL A 293 20.02 -26.15 5.40
N SER A 294 19.23 -26.43 6.43
CA SER A 294 19.56 -26.13 7.83
C SER A 294 20.45 -27.20 8.48
N ASP A 295 20.57 -28.39 7.89
CA ASP A 295 21.48 -29.44 8.33
C ASP A 295 22.65 -29.56 7.34
N LEU A 296 23.78 -28.99 7.72
CA LEU A 296 25.01 -29.01 6.92
C LEU A 296 25.41 -30.45 6.53
N LYS A 297 25.15 -31.47 7.36
CA LYS A 297 25.47 -32.87 7.01
C LYS A 297 24.51 -33.42 5.96
N GLY A 298 23.22 -33.10 6.07
CA GLY A 298 22.19 -33.48 5.09
C GLY A 298 22.40 -32.82 3.72
N PHE A 299 22.77 -31.54 3.70
CA PHE A 299 23.01 -30.80 2.46
C PHE A 299 24.18 -31.36 1.64
N TRP A 300 25.34 -31.58 2.27
CA TRP A 300 26.53 -32.12 1.59
C TRP A 300 26.45 -33.63 1.33
N GLY A 301 25.67 -34.36 2.12
CA GLY A 301 25.39 -35.78 1.91
C GLY A 301 24.56 -36.05 0.65
N ALA A 302 23.60 -35.18 0.32
CA ALA A 302 22.79 -35.28 -0.90
C ALA A 302 23.60 -35.05 -2.19
N LEU A 303 24.74 -34.35 -2.09
CA LEU A 303 25.66 -34.08 -3.20
C LEU A 303 26.89 -35.02 -3.21
N GLY A 304 26.95 -36.00 -2.30
CA GLY A 304 27.99 -37.04 -2.30
C GLY A 304 29.37 -36.62 -1.76
N CYS A 305 29.50 -35.50 -1.05
CA CYS A 305 30.79 -34.94 -0.62
C CYS A 305 30.92 -34.76 0.91
N ALA A 306 30.57 -35.79 1.70
CA ALA A 306 30.59 -35.70 3.17
C ALA A 306 31.98 -35.88 3.83
N CYS A 307 33.09 -35.93 3.07
CA CYS A 307 34.39 -36.33 3.63
C CYS A 307 35.28 -35.18 4.14
N TRP A 308 34.87 -33.91 4.05
CA TRP A 308 35.76 -32.76 4.35
C TRP A 308 35.21 -31.73 5.34
N ALA A 309 34.19 -32.08 6.14
CA ALA A 309 33.68 -31.21 7.18
C ALA A 309 33.63 -31.94 8.54
N VAL A 310 34.76 -31.88 9.26
CA VAL A 310 34.81 -31.93 10.73
C VAL A 310 35.24 -30.55 11.20
#